data_AF-A0A453FPJ0-F1
#
_entry.id   AF-A0A453FPJ0-F1
#
_cell.length_a   1.000
_cell.length_b   1.000
_cell.length_c   1.000
_cell.angle_alpha   90.00
_cell.angle_beta   90.00
_cell.angle_gamma   90.00
#
_symmetry.space_group_name_H-M   'P 1'
#
loop_
_entity.id
_entity.type
_entity.pdbx_description
1 polymer ?
#
loop_
_entity_poly.entity_id
_entity_poly.type
_entity_poly.pdbx_seq_one_letter_code
_entity_poly.pdbx_strand_id
1 'polypeptide(L)'
;QDVYRLQLKLFLDEVKQQLFLGDIRSFLKVFSVITIGRLAQHMRLDENALRAILLAYTRKTHAVDNYGKITSSADFDFYIDEETIHATESKSSKHHHDYFLTHISKLEEVMGELSEVQLAEPAISPGEEACMFPSYDGAHWHC
;
A
#
# COMPACT_ATOMS: atom_id res chain seq x y z
N GLN A 1 15.57 -16.70 -46.03
CA GLN A 1 14.71 -15.50 -45.93
C GLN A 1 13.46 -15.76 -45.08
N ASP A 2 13.02 -17.02 -44.95
CA ASP A 2 11.81 -17.41 -44.19
C ASP A 2 11.93 -17.24 -42.67
N VAL A 3 13.13 -17.40 -42.10
CA VAL A 3 13.39 -17.20 -40.66
C VAL A 3 13.03 -15.78 -40.22
N TYR A 4 13.42 -14.78 -41.02
CA TYR A 4 13.11 -13.37 -40.73
C TYR A 4 11.61 -13.09 -40.81
N ARG A 5 10.92 -13.67 -41.80
CA ARG A 5 9.46 -13.52 -41.95
C ARG A 5 8.71 -14.18 -40.78
N LEU A 6 9.17 -15.35 -40.34
CA LEU A 6 8.61 -16.04 -39.19
C LEU A 6 8.83 -15.24 -37.89
N GLN A 7 10.05 -14.78 -37.65
CA GLN A 7 10.37 -13.98 -36.46
C GLN A 7 9.55 -12.68 -36.42
N LEU A 8 9.44 -11.99 -37.55
CA LEU A 8 8.62 -10.78 -37.64
C LEU A 8 7.14 -11.09 -37.40
N LYS A 9 6.62 -12.20 -37.93
CA LYS A 9 5.24 -12.62 -37.69
C LYS A 9 4.98 -12.88 -36.20
N LEU A 10 5.84 -13.66 -35.55
CA LEU A 10 5.73 -13.96 -34.12
C LEU A 10 5.81 -12.68 -33.28
N PHE A 11 6.71 -11.77 -33.63
CA PHE A 11 6.84 -10.48 -32.96
C PHE A 11 5.57 -9.63 -33.11
N LEU A 12 5.05 -9.48 -34.33
CA LEU A 12 3.83 -8.70 -34.57
C LEU A 12 2.61 -9.30 -33.86
N ASP A 13 2.53 -10.63 -33.78
CA ASP A 13 1.45 -11.30 -33.05
C ASP A 13 1.56 -11.05 -31.54
N GLU A 14 2.77 -11.09 -30.96
CA GLU A 14 2.99 -10.76 -29.55
C GLU A 14 2.65 -9.28 -29.25
N VAL A 15 3.09 -8.35 -30.12
CA VAL A 15 2.79 -6.92 -29.98
C VAL A 15 1.29 -6.65 -30.01
N LYS A 16 0.54 -7.30 -30.92
CA LYS A 16 -0.93 -7.18 -30.96
C LYS A 16 -1.58 -7.70 -29.68
N GLN A 17 -1.10 -8.81 -29.15
CA GLN A 17 -1.59 -9.34 -27.88
C GLN A 17 -1.32 -8.36 -26.73
N GLN A 18 -0.13 -7.78 -26.65
CA GLN A 18 0.22 -6.81 -25.60
C GLN A 18 -0.62 -5.52 -25.69
N LEU A 19 -0.90 -5.04 -26.90
CA LEU A 19 -1.74 -3.85 -27.11
C LEU A 19 -3.16 -4.08 -26.55
N PHE A 20 -3.75 -5.23 -26.89
CA PHE A 20 -5.09 -5.60 -26.42
C PHE A 20 -5.18 -5.75 -24.90
N LEU A 21 -4.14 -6.29 -24.25
CA LEU A 21 -4.06 -6.33 -22.78
C LEU A 21 -3.92 -4.92 -22.17
N GLY A 22 -3.26 -4.01 -22.87
CA GLY A 22 -3.18 -2.59 -22.52
C GLY A 22 -4.56 -1.92 -22.46
N ASP A 23 -5.43 -2.24 -23.41
CA ASP A 23 -6.80 -1.72 -23.46
C ASP A 23 -7.61 -2.19 -22.24
N ILE A 24 -7.59 -3.49 -21.93
CA ILE A 24 -8.25 -4.06 -20.74
C ILE A 24 -7.76 -3.37 -19.46
N ARG A 25 -6.43 -3.21 -19.33
CA ARG A 25 -5.83 -2.54 -18.18
C ARG A 25 -6.32 -1.10 -18.05
N SER A 26 -6.43 -0.36 -19.15
CA SER A 26 -6.92 1.01 -19.15
C SER A 26 -8.38 1.12 -18.69
N PHE A 27 -9.22 0.17 -19.10
CA PHE A 27 -10.62 0.10 -18.67
C PHE A 27 -10.76 -0.24 -17.19
N LEU A 28 -10.10 -1.29 -16.74
CA LEU A 28 -10.18 -1.72 -15.34
C LEU A 28 -9.58 -0.69 -14.38
N LYS A 29 -8.64 0.15 -14.86
CA LYS A 29 -8.13 1.29 -14.07
C LYS A 29 -9.19 2.35 -13.82
N VAL A 30 -10.08 2.60 -14.78
CA VAL A 30 -11.20 3.55 -14.63
C VAL A 30 -12.34 2.92 -13.81
N PHE A 31 -12.62 1.64 -14.04
CA PHE A 31 -13.68 0.90 -13.38
C PHE A 31 -13.10 -0.08 -12.36
N SER A 32 -12.74 0.43 -11.18
CA SER A 32 -12.12 -0.36 -10.11
C SER A 32 -12.94 -1.57 -9.66
N VAL A 33 -14.28 -1.51 -9.80
CA VAL A 33 -15.19 -2.64 -9.57
C VAL A 33 -16.19 -2.72 -10.72
N ILE A 34 -16.21 -3.84 -11.45
CA ILE A 34 -17.09 -4.03 -12.61
C ILE A 34 -17.50 -5.50 -12.77
N THR A 35 -18.74 -5.77 -13.18
CA THR A 35 -19.18 -7.13 -13.50
C THR A 35 -18.65 -7.59 -14.87
N ILE A 36 -18.40 -8.88 -15.02
CA ILE A 36 -17.91 -9.47 -16.28
C ILE A 36 -18.86 -9.15 -17.44
N GLY A 37 -20.18 -9.27 -17.24
CA GLY A 37 -21.17 -8.96 -18.27
C GLY A 37 -21.13 -7.49 -18.74
N ARG A 38 -20.93 -6.54 -17.82
CA ARG A 38 -20.80 -5.12 -18.17
C ARG A 38 -19.52 -4.83 -18.94
N LEU A 39 -18.41 -5.45 -18.53
CA LEU A 39 -17.12 -5.29 -19.23
C LEU A 39 -17.18 -5.93 -20.63
N ALA A 40 -17.80 -7.10 -20.76
CA ALA A 40 -18.00 -7.79 -22.04
C ALA A 40 -18.82 -6.94 -23.02
N GLN A 41 -19.91 -6.33 -22.55
CA GLN A 41 -20.73 -5.41 -23.35
C GLN A 41 -19.91 -4.19 -23.80
N HIS A 42 -19.07 -3.63 -22.92
CA HIS A 42 -18.26 -2.46 -23.24
C HIS A 42 -17.18 -2.77 -24.29
N MET A 43 -16.51 -3.93 -24.16
CA MET A 43 -15.46 -4.38 -25.07
C MET A 43 -15.99 -5.09 -26.33
N ARG A 44 -17.31 -5.32 -26.43
CA ARG A 44 -17.97 -6.08 -27.51
C ARG A 44 -17.41 -7.49 -27.65
N LEU A 45 -17.14 -8.15 -26.52
CA LEU A 45 -16.64 -9.51 -26.46
C LEU A 45 -17.71 -10.42 -25.86
N ASP A 46 -17.62 -11.71 -26.18
CA ASP A 46 -18.39 -12.72 -25.47
C ASP A 46 -17.85 -12.87 -24.04
N GLU A 47 -18.74 -13.14 -23.08
CA GLU A 47 -18.35 -13.24 -21.67
C GLU A 47 -17.38 -14.40 -21.44
N ASN A 48 -17.57 -15.53 -22.14
CA ASN A 48 -16.70 -16.69 -21.98
C ASN A 48 -15.30 -16.41 -22.57
N ALA A 49 -15.25 -15.70 -23.70
CA ALA A 49 -13.98 -15.25 -24.27
C ALA A 49 -13.26 -14.28 -23.33
N LEU A 50 -13.99 -13.33 -22.74
CA LEU A 50 -13.43 -12.38 -21.77
C LEU A 50 -12.89 -13.09 -20.52
N ARG A 51 -13.60 -14.07 -19.97
CA ARG A 51 -13.11 -14.90 -18.85
C ARG A 51 -11.80 -15.59 -19.19
N ALA A 52 -11.69 -16.20 -20.37
CA ALA A 52 -10.47 -16.87 -20.81
C ALA A 52 -9.29 -15.88 -20.96
N ILE A 53 -9.57 -14.69 -21.50
CA ILE A 53 -8.58 -13.62 -21.65
C ILE A 53 -8.11 -13.11 -20.29
N LEU A 54 -9.02 -12.87 -19.33
CA LEU A 54 -8.67 -12.40 -17.99
C LEU A 54 -7.85 -13.44 -17.21
N LEU A 55 -8.18 -14.73 -17.34
CA LEU A 55 -7.39 -15.84 -16.78
C LEU A 55 -5.99 -15.91 -17.40
N ALA A 56 -5.88 -15.74 -18.71
CA ALA A 56 -4.58 -15.67 -19.39
C ALA A 56 -3.79 -14.43 -18.97
N TYR A 57 -4.48 -13.31 -18.73
CA TYR A 57 -3.87 -12.05 -18.32
C TYR A 57 -3.27 -12.13 -16.92
N THR A 58 -3.97 -12.72 -15.93
CA THR A 58 -3.42 -12.96 -14.59
C THR A 58 -2.12 -13.75 -14.66
N ARG A 59 -2.08 -14.82 -15.47
CA ARG A 59 -0.85 -15.58 -15.67
C ARG A 59 0.28 -14.75 -16.31
N LYS A 60 -0.04 -13.85 -17.25
CA LYS A 60 0.94 -12.99 -17.93
C LYS A 60 1.49 -11.88 -17.03
N THR A 61 0.73 -11.40 -16.05
CA THR A 61 1.15 -10.30 -15.15
C THR A 61 1.92 -10.78 -13.92
N HIS A 62 1.76 -12.05 -13.53
CA HIS A 62 2.54 -12.66 -12.46
C HIS A 62 3.89 -13.15 -12.97
N ALA A 63 4.96 -12.50 -12.51
CA ALA A 63 6.33 -12.99 -12.71
C ALA A 63 6.72 -13.88 -11.52
N VAL A 64 7.32 -15.03 -11.81
CA VAL A 64 7.91 -15.88 -10.78
C VAL A 64 9.36 -15.45 -10.62
N ASP A 65 9.72 -14.95 -9.45
CA ASP A 65 11.11 -14.64 -9.12
C ASP A 65 11.96 -15.92 -9.05
N ASN A 66 13.28 -15.79 -9.12
CA ASN A 66 14.23 -16.92 -9.08
C ASN A 66 14.09 -17.79 -7.82
N TYR A 67 13.47 -17.26 -6.76
CA TYR A 67 13.17 -17.95 -5.50
C TYR A 67 11.77 -18.58 -5.45
N GLY A 68 11.04 -18.62 -6.56
CA GLY A 68 9.68 -19.18 -6.63
C GLY A 68 8.59 -18.26 -6.06
N LYS A 69 8.94 -17.05 -5.61
CA LYS A 69 7.97 -16.06 -5.13
C LYS A 69 7.26 -15.44 -6.32
N ILE A 70 5.95 -15.64 -6.41
CA ILE A 70 5.09 -14.97 -7.38
C ILE A 70 5.04 -13.49 -6.99
N THR A 71 5.68 -12.64 -7.78
CA THR A 71 5.63 -11.20 -7.61
C THR A 71 4.79 -10.62 -8.74
N SER A 72 3.77 -9.85 -8.39
CA SER A 72 3.04 -9.06 -9.38
C SER A 72 4.00 -8.01 -9.92
N SER A 73 4.48 -8.22 -11.15
CA SER A 73 5.41 -7.28 -11.79
C SER A 73 4.68 -6.04 -12.33
N ALA A 74 3.36 -5.99 -12.18
CA ALA A 74 2.52 -4.98 -12.78
C ALA A 74 2.08 -3.92 -11.74
N ASP A 75 2.03 -2.67 -12.18
CA ASP A 75 1.39 -1.55 -11.46
C ASP A 75 -0.14 -1.74 -11.27
N PHE A 76 -0.65 -2.88 -11.71
CA PHE A 76 -2.06 -3.18 -11.87
C PHE A 76 -2.30 -4.66 -11.55
N ASP A 77 -3.11 -4.92 -10.54
CA ASP A 77 -3.54 -6.26 -10.16
C ASP A 77 -5.07 -6.31 -10.08
N PHE A 78 -5.67 -7.48 -10.26
CA PHE A 78 -7.10 -7.66 -10.12
C PHE A 78 -7.43 -9.08 -9.71
N TYR A 79 -8.53 -9.23 -8.98
CA TYR A 79 -9.10 -10.52 -8.66
C TYR A 79 -10.55 -10.59 -9.14
N ILE A 80 -11.00 -11.82 -9.40
CA ILE A 80 -12.37 -12.10 -9.82
C ILE A 80 -13.07 -12.75 -8.63
N ASP A 81 -14.14 -12.12 -8.17
CA ASP A 81 -15.05 -12.63 -7.15
C ASP A 81 -16.38 -12.97 -7.83
N GLU A 82 -16.65 -14.27 -8.00
CA GLU A 82 -17.80 -14.83 -8.74
C GLU A 82 -17.99 -14.26 -10.17
N GLU A 83 -18.66 -13.12 -10.28
CA GLU A 83 -18.94 -12.40 -11.53
C GLU A 83 -18.43 -10.94 -11.54
N THR A 84 -17.81 -10.51 -10.45
CA THR A 84 -17.28 -9.16 -10.24
C THR A 84 -15.76 -9.14 -10.29
N ILE A 85 -15.22 -8.22 -11.05
CA ILE A 85 -13.79 -7.95 -11.15
C ILE A 85 -13.47 -6.79 -10.22
N HIS A 86 -12.52 -7.02 -9.31
CA HIS A 86 -11.98 -6.01 -8.42
C HIS A 86 -10.56 -5.68 -8.84
N ALA A 87 -10.37 -4.50 -9.42
CA ALA A 87 -9.07 -4.01 -9.82
C ALA A 87 -8.43 -3.19 -8.69
N THR A 88 -7.20 -3.55 -8.36
CA THR A 88 -6.37 -2.89 -7.35
C THR A 88 -5.15 -2.30 -8.04
N GLU A 89 -5.02 -0.98 -8.01
CA GLU A 89 -3.78 -0.32 -8.41
C GLU A 89 -2.77 -0.51 -7.27
N SER A 90 -1.61 -1.08 -7.59
CA SER A 90 -0.52 -1.17 -6.63
C SER A 90 0.04 0.24 -6.44
N LYS A 91 -0.51 0.95 -5.47
CA LYS A 91 0.17 2.14 -4.95
C LYS A 91 1.46 1.61 -4.36
N SER A 92 2.60 1.96 -4.97
CA SER A 92 3.87 1.84 -4.24
C SER A 92 3.62 2.52 -2.91
N SER A 93 3.61 1.74 -1.82
CA SER A 93 3.53 2.31 -0.48
C SER A 93 4.85 3.02 -0.29
N LYS A 94 4.95 4.23 -0.85
CA LYS A 94 6.02 5.18 -0.57
C LYS A 94 6.17 5.14 0.93
N HIS A 95 7.40 4.98 1.39
CA HIS A 95 7.95 4.79 2.73
C HIS A 95 7.28 5.49 3.95
N HIS A 96 6.09 6.07 3.85
CA HIS A 96 5.29 6.63 4.93
C HIS A 96 5.08 5.63 6.07
N HIS A 97 4.75 4.36 5.80
CA HIS A 97 4.60 3.39 6.89
C HIS A 97 5.92 3.18 7.65
N ASP A 98 7.03 3.12 6.94
CA ASP A 98 8.37 2.96 7.51
C ASP A 98 8.80 4.21 8.29
N TYR A 99 8.43 5.39 7.79
CA TYR A 99 8.59 6.66 8.48
C TYR A 99 7.79 6.67 9.80
N PHE A 100 6.52 6.26 9.78
CA PHE A 100 5.69 6.18 10.99
C PHE A 100 6.27 5.19 11.99
N LEU A 101 6.63 3.98 11.56
CA LEU A 101 7.23 2.97 12.44
C LEU A 101 8.54 3.47 13.05
N THR A 102 9.41 4.06 12.25
CA THR A 102 10.67 4.65 12.72
C THR A 102 10.43 5.78 13.73
N HIS A 103 9.44 6.64 13.49
CA HIS A 103 9.13 7.77 14.39
C HIS A 103 8.46 7.30 15.68
N ILE A 104 7.59 6.29 15.62
CA ILE A 104 6.98 5.69 16.80
C ILE A 104 8.08 5.10 17.69
N SER A 105 8.99 4.29 17.13
CA SER A 105 10.09 3.71 17.91
C SER A 105 11.02 4.77 18.53
N LYS A 106 11.33 5.85 17.79
CA LYS A 106 12.11 6.98 18.34
C LYS A 106 11.36 7.72 19.45
N LEU A 107 10.05 7.86 19.33
CA LEU A 107 9.24 8.52 20.36
C LEU A 107 9.19 7.68 21.65
N GLU A 108 9.05 6.36 21.52
CA GLU A 108 9.10 5.43 22.65
C GLU A 108 10.45 5.49 23.37
N GLU A 109 11.56 5.59 22.63
CA GLU A 109 12.92 5.76 23.18
C GLU A 109 13.03 7.07 23.98
N VAL A 110 12.64 8.20 23.40
CA VAL A 110 12.65 9.51 24.07
C VAL A 110 11.72 9.55 25.30
N MET A 111 10.54 8.93 25.20
CA MET A 111 9.63 8.79 26.34
C MET A 111 10.22 7.93 27.45
N GLY A 112 10.94 6.85 27.10
CA GLY A 112 11.70 6.03 28.04
C GLY A 112 12.73 6.86 28.79
N GLU A 113 13.59 7.60 28.07
CA GLU A 113 14.60 8.49 28.67
C GLU A 113 13.98 9.55 29.59
N LEU A 114 12.90 10.22 29.15
CA LEU A 114 12.20 11.22 29.95
C LEU A 114 11.55 10.64 31.21
N SER A 115 11.09 9.39 31.16
CA SER A 115 10.54 8.70 32.33
C SER A 115 11.62 8.34 33.36
N GLU A 116 12.85 8.06 32.91
CA GLU A 116 14.00 7.85 33.80
C GLU A 116 14.50 9.16 34.41
N VAL A 117 14.47 10.26 33.65
CA VAL A 117 14.86 11.59 34.16
C VAL A 117 13.85 12.14 35.19
N GLN A 118 12.58 11.76 35.13
CA GLN A 118 11.58 12.14 36.14
C GLN A 118 11.77 11.43 37.50
N LEU A 119 12.65 10.43 37.60
CA LEU A 119 13.02 9.80 38.89
C LEU A 119 14.24 10.47 39.56
N ALA A 120 14.87 11.44 38.91
CA ALA A 120 15.82 12.33 39.57
C ALA A 120 15.06 13.47 40.27
N GLU A 121 14.28 13.12 41.29
CA GLU A 121 13.80 14.08 42.28
C GLU A 121 15.05 14.77 42.87
N PRO A 122 15.17 16.11 42.87
CA PRO A 122 16.27 16.75 43.56
C PRO A 122 16.12 16.38 45.04
N ALA A 123 17.11 15.69 45.59
CA ALA A 123 17.15 15.33 46.99
C ALA A 123 17.06 16.60 47.85
N ILE A 124 15.85 16.93 48.31
CA ILE A 124 15.64 17.95 49.32
C ILE A 124 16.06 17.33 50.64
N SER A 125 17.19 17.81 51.17
CA SER A 125 17.66 17.50 52.52
C SER A 125 16.59 17.84 53.57
N PRO A 126 16.38 17.00 54.59
CA PRO A 126 15.37 17.24 55.61
C PRO A 126 15.83 18.37 56.54
N GLY A 127 15.38 19.59 56.27
CA GLY A 127 15.76 20.75 57.09
C GLY A 127 15.02 22.06 56.84
N GLU A 128 14.28 22.22 55.74
CA GLU A 128 13.62 23.50 55.41
C GLU A 128 12.14 23.33 55.01
N GLU A 129 11.39 22.49 55.74
CA GLU A 129 9.92 22.57 55.73
C GLU A 129 9.46 23.74 56.61
N ALA A 130 9.57 24.95 56.09
CA ALA A 130 8.75 26.06 56.56
C ALA A 130 8.43 26.97 55.38
N CYS A 131 7.15 27.00 55.00
CA CYS A 131 6.54 27.90 54.01
C CYS A 131 6.64 27.53 52.51
N MET A 132 6.21 26.33 52.10
CA MET A 132 6.01 26.06 50.67
C MET A 132 4.66 26.59 50.13
N PHE A 133 3.68 26.87 51.00
CA PHE A 133 2.38 27.44 50.60
C PHE A 133 1.92 28.53 51.57
N PRO A 134 2.13 29.82 51.25
CA PRO A 134 1.57 30.89 52.06
C PRO A 134 0.07 30.97 51.79
N SER A 135 -0.73 30.91 52.87
CA SER A 135 -2.18 31.04 52.80
C SER A 135 -2.57 32.52 52.88
N TYR A 136 -3.50 32.95 52.02
CA TYR A 136 -3.97 34.34 51.92
C TYR A 136 -5.36 34.47 52.49
N ASP A 137 -5.51 35.27 53.55
CA ASP A 137 -6.80 35.54 54.20
C ASP A 137 -7.47 36.84 53.69
N GLY A 138 -7.17 37.22 52.43
CA GLY A 138 -7.80 38.38 51.79
C GLY A 138 -7.19 39.75 52.10
N ALA A 139 -6.12 39.83 52.92
CA ALA A 139 -5.38 41.08 53.16
C ALA A 139 -3.86 40.91 53.27
N HIS A 140 -3.36 39.86 53.94
CA HIS A 140 -1.92 39.60 54.11
C HIS A 140 -1.59 38.11 53.94
N TRP A 141 -0.32 37.83 53.60
CA TRP A 141 0.23 36.49 53.45
C TRP A 141 0.79 35.97 54.77
N HIS A 142 0.40 34.75 55.15
CA HIS A 142 0.94 34.06 56.32
C HIS A 142 1.72 32.81 55.91
N CYS A 143 2.91 32.69 56.49
CA CYS A 143 3.45 31.41 56.92
C CYS A 143 2.68 30.98 58.19
#